data_AF-A0A1G7CGF3-F1
#
_entry.id   AF-A0A1G7CGF3-F1
#
_cell.length_a   1.000
_cell.length_b   1.000
_cell.length_c   1.000
_cell.angle_alpha   90.00
_cell.angle_beta   90.00
_cell.angle_gamma   90.00
#
_symmetry.space_group_name_H-M   'P 1'
#
loop_
_entity.id
_entity.type
_entity.pdbx_description
1 polymer ?
#
loop_
_entity_poly.entity_id
_entity_poly.type
_entity_poly.pdbx_seq_one_letter_code
_entity_poly.pdbx_strand_id
1 'polypeptide(L)'
;MSKIASPAAQDSPAAAPAGAGLIDPALLAHLRKTVAAVTRPWWQGEVVSANGLIFGVNLGGSRPPLVWCFQGYAEFAALAAALGPDQPLYGLRSGHLVVKPGAKTHLHMAMICAEELLSLGLSGPLFLGGNCQGALLAQKIAQILTAADHPVALLICLNPFLITPYGGRAAFILGRHDTTNPLHRFHDAEALLRERLPLCSLDTIPSEHGSLFSGKILDLWSAILRRRIEAVAGTSPGAGPLWSLCAELAAPAQLVMPARGLCEVPVTLRNSTDQLWAPSRESGLTLGNHWRAPDGSLLQWLDGQQPFTQPLPPGGTFETTLLVRAPEREGEYLLEIDLQQAGVLWLSELGSAPTICRVTVLPPVGGAAG
;
A
#
# COMPACT_ATOMS: atom_id res chain seq x y z
N MET A 1 -49.33 23.53 -22.34
CA MET A 1 -49.54 22.10 -22.01
C MET A 1 -48.54 21.28 -22.83
N SER A 2 -47.38 20.97 -22.25
CA SER A 2 -46.30 20.23 -22.92
C SER A 2 -46.23 18.82 -22.31
N LYS A 3 -46.32 17.78 -23.14
CA LYS A 3 -46.26 16.38 -22.72
C LYS A 3 -44.80 15.97 -22.52
N ILE A 4 -44.48 15.58 -21.29
CA ILE A 4 -43.19 15.03 -20.88
C ILE A 4 -43.14 13.57 -21.35
N ALA A 5 -42.08 13.21 -22.09
CA ALA A 5 -41.80 11.83 -22.50
C ALA A 5 -41.09 11.07 -21.36
N SER A 6 -41.53 9.84 -21.10
CA SER A 6 -40.96 8.94 -20.09
C SER A 6 -39.55 8.47 -20.46
N PRO A 7 -38.64 8.29 -19.48
CA PRO A 7 -37.30 7.77 -19.74
C PRO A 7 -37.35 6.27 -20.08
N ALA A 8 -36.55 5.87 -21.07
CA ALA A 8 -36.37 4.49 -21.49
C ALA A 8 -35.78 3.63 -20.35
N ALA A 9 -36.26 2.39 -20.25
CA ALA A 9 -35.82 1.41 -19.27
C ALA A 9 -34.29 1.19 -19.39
N GLN A 10 -33.60 1.36 -18.27
CA GLN A 10 -32.21 0.98 -18.12
C GLN A 10 -32.15 -0.55 -18.06
N ASP A 11 -31.49 -1.16 -19.03
CA ASP A 11 -31.10 -2.57 -18.96
C ASP A 11 -30.27 -2.79 -17.70
N SER A 12 -30.83 -3.60 -16.79
CA SER A 12 -30.10 -4.09 -15.62
C SER A 12 -28.89 -4.92 -16.10
N PRO A 13 -27.70 -4.77 -15.51
CA PRO A 13 -26.57 -5.59 -15.88
C PRO A 13 -26.90 -7.05 -15.55
N ALA A 14 -26.95 -7.88 -16.59
CA ALA A 14 -27.10 -9.33 -16.46
C ALA A 14 -26.04 -9.85 -15.47
N ALA A 15 -26.49 -10.61 -14.47
CA ALA A 15 -25.62 -11.25 -13.51
C ALA A 15 -24.55 -12.07 -14.25
N ALA A 16 -23.27 -11.78 -13.95
CA ALA A 16 -22.16 -12.49 -14.54
C ALA A 16 -22.26 -14.00 -14.22
N PRO A 17 -22.01 -14.89 -15.18
CA PRO A 17 -22.10 -16.32 -14.95
C PRO A 17 -21.07 -16.74 -13.90
N ALA A 18 -21.53 -17.46 -12.88
CA ALA A 18 -20.69 -18.14 -11.92
C ALA A 18 -19.84 -19.20 -12.66
N GLY A 19 -18.50 -19.06 -12.60
CA GLY A 19 -17.58 -20.14 -13.02
C GLY A 19 -16.36 -19.75 -13.85
N ALA A 20 -16.23 -18.50 -14.33
CA ALA A 20 -14.96 -18.05 -14.90
C ALA A 20 -14.07 -17.52 -13.77
N GLY A 21 -12.90 -18.11 -13.54
CA GLY A 21 -11.94 -17.58 -12.58
C GLY A 21 -11.63 -16.10 -12.83
N LEU A 22 -11.23 -15.37 -11.79
CA LEU A 22 -10.86 -13.95 -11.88
C LEU A 22 -9.81 -13.68 -13.00
N ILE A 23 -9.03 -14.71 -13.31
CA ILE A 23 -7.97 -14.73 -14.31
C ILE A 23 -8.39 -15.54 -15.53
N ASP A 24 -8.23 -14.92 -16.70
CA ASP A 24 -8.58 -15.42 -18.02
C ASP A 24 -7.29 -15.69 -18.82
N PRO A 25 -6.90 -16.97 -19.00
CA PRO A 25 -5.67 -17.34 -19.70
C PRO A 25 -5.63 -16.87 -21.16
N ALA A 26 -6.77 -16.84 -21.84
CA ALA A 26 -6.83 -16.39 -23.23
C ALA A 26 -6.58 -14.88 -23.32
N LEU A 27 -7.11 -14.11 -22.37
CA LEU A 27 -6.83 -12.69 -22.25
C LEU A 27 -5.35 -12.43 -21.90
N LEU A 28 -4.74 -13.20 -21.00
CA LEU A 28 -3.30 -13.09 -20.70
C LEU A 28 -2.45 -13.29 -21.97
N ALA A 29 -2.70 -14.37 -22.71
CA ALA A 29 -1.96 -14.68 -23.93
C ALA A 29 -2.14 -13.59 -25.00
N HIS A 30 -3.37 -13.09 -25.17
CA HIS A 30 -3.66 -11.99 -26.09
C HIS A 30 -2.90 -10.71 -25.72
N LEU A 31 -2.95 -10.29 -24.46
CA LEU A 31 -2.27 -9.08 -23.99
C LEU A 31 -0.76 -9.20 -24.12
N ARG A 32 -0.17 -10.35 -23.75
CA ARG A 32 1.27 -10.62 -23.91
C ARG A 32 1.70 -10.44 -25.37
N LYS A 33 0.95 -11.02 -26.31
CA LYS A 33 1.20 -10.87 -27.75
C LYS A 33 1.08 -9.42 -28.21
N THR A 34 0.01 -8.73 -27.82
CA THR A 34 -0.25 -7.35 -28.22
C THR A 34 0.82 -6.39 -27.72
N VAL A 35 1.22 -6.50 -26.45
CA VAL A 35 2.29 -5.68 -25.87
C VAL A 35 3.63 -5.99 -26.51
N ALA A 36 3.97 -7.27 -26.70
CA ALA A 36 5.22 -7.67 -27.36
C ALA A 36 5.34 -7.10 -28.78
N ALA A 37 4.25 -7.10 -29.55
CA ALA A 37 4.22 -6.62 -30.94
C ALA A 37 4.55 -5.12 -31.08
N VAL A 38 4.22 -4.31 -30.06
CA VAL A 38 4.48 -2.85 -30.06
C VAL A 38 5.72 -2.45 -29.27
N THR A 39 6.39 -3.39 -28.61
CA THR A 39 7.58 -3.13 -27.79
C THR A 39 8.83 -3.67 -28.46
N ARG A 40 8.90 -4.99 -28.72
CA ARG A 40 10.11 -5.65 -29.21
C ARG A 40 10.73 -5.07 -30.48
N PRO A 41 9.97 -4.64 -31.50
CA PRO A 41 10.59 -4.06 -32.69
C PRO A 41 11.14 -2.65 -32.50
N TRP A 42 10.71 -1.94 -31.46
CA TRP A 42 10.88 -0.48 -31.34
C TRP A 42 11.69 -0.06 -30.12
N TRP A 43 11.71 -0.88 -29.08
CA TRP A 43 12.45 -0.62 -27.84
C TRP A 43 13.87 -1.11 -27.98
N GLN A 44 14.82 -0.30 -27.53
CA GLN A 44 16.23 -0.67 -27.46
C GLN A 44 16.61 -0.98 -26.00
N GLY A 45 17.68 -1.74 -25.82
CA GLY A 45 18.12 -2.30 -24.55
C GLY A 45 18.22 -3.82 -24.60
N GLU A 46 18.69 -4.42 -23.52
CA GLU A 46 18.76 -5.87 -23.38
C GLU A 46 17.38 -6.43 -23.03
N VAL A 47 16.94 -7.48 -23.72
CA VAL A 47 15.71 -8.19 -23.37
C VAL A 47 16.03 -9.16 -22.23
N VAL A 48 15.54 -8.86 -21.03
CA VAL A 48 16.03 -9.51 -19.80
C VAL A 48 15.02 -10.45 -19.12
N SER A 49 13.74 -10.37 -19.50
CA SER A 49 12.69 -11.20 -18.90
C SER A 49 12.31 -12.42 -19.75
N ALA A 50 11.75 -13.44 -19.11
CA ALA A 50 11.52 -14.75 -19.73
C ALA A 50 10.65 -14.72 -21.00
N ASN A 51 9.64 -13.84 -21.09
CA ASN A 51 8.86 -13.67 -22.32
C ASN A 51 9.14 -12.33 -23.00
N GLY A 52 10.31 -11.75 -22.78
CA GLY A 52 10.83 -10.59 -23.51
C GLY A 52 9.87 -9.40 -23.57
N LEU A 53 9.36 -9.03 -22.39
CA LEU A 53 8.53 -7.84 -22.18
C LEU A 53 9.22 -6.77 -21.34
N ILE A 54 10.35 -7.10 -20.71
CA ILE A 54 11.17 -6.15 -19.94
C ILE A 54 12.48 -5.91 -20.67
N PHE A 55 12.79 -4.63 -20.80
CA PHE A 55 14.03 -4.14 -21.42
C PHE A 55 14.92 -3.52 -20.34
N GLY A 56 16.17 -3.96 -20.28
CA GLY A 56 17.18 -3.47 -19.37
C GLY A 56 18.15 -2.52 -20.07
N VAL A 57 18.50 -1.43 -19.39
CA VAL A 57 19.64 -0.56 -19.74
C VAL A 57 20.44 -0.27 -18.48
N ASN A 58 21.73 0.05 -18.67
CA ASN A 58 22.65 0.38 -17.57
C ASN A 58 22.76 -0.74 -16.51
N LEU A 59 22.66 -2.02 -16.94
CA LEU A 59 22.58 -3.18 -16.06
C LEU A 59 23.84 -3.43 -15.21
N GLY A 60 24.98 -2.87 -15.62
CA GLY A 60 26.23 -2.88 -14.85
C GLY A 60 26.37 -1.76 -13.83
N GLY A 61 25.36 -0.90 -13.66
CA GLY A 61 25.36 0.20 -12.69
C GLY A 61 25.36 -0.30 -11.24
N SER A 62 25.89 0.51 -10.33
CA SER A 62 26.06 0.13 -8.92
C SER A 62 24.85 0.51 -8.03
N ARG A 63 23.92 1.33 -8.54
CA ARG A 63 22.72 1.71 -7.80
C ARG A 63 21.68 0.59 -7.77
N PRO A 64 20.75 0.61 -6.79
CA PRO A 64 19.67 -0.36 -6.72
C PRO A 64 18.83 -0.38 -8.03
N PRO A 65 18.44 -1.55 -8.54
CA PRO A 65 17.57 -1.67 -9.72
C PRO A 65 16.28 -0.85 -9.61
N LEU A 66 15.98 -0.08 -10.67
CA LEU A 66 14.72 0.63 -10.81
C LEU A 66 13.87 -0.02 -11.91
N VAL A 67 12.65 -0.40 -11.56
CA VAL A 67 11.64 -0.90 -12.50
C VAL A 67 10.63 0.21 -12.79
N TRP A 68 10.31 0.43 -14.06
CA TRP A 68 9.39 1.50 -14.45
C TRP A 68 8.41 1.11 -15.56
N CYS A 69 7.12 1.40 -15.36
CA CYS A 69 6.06 1.25 -16.36
C CYS A 69 5.88 2.52 -17.19
N PHE A 70 6.33 2.50 -18.45
CA PHE A 70 6.31 3.63 -19.39
C PHE A 70 5.13 3.60 -20.37
N GLN A 71 4.74 4.78 -20.86
CA GLN A 71 3.82 4.93 -21.99
C GLN A 71 4.51 4.70 -23.34
N GLY A 72 5.84 4.68 -23.42
CA GLY A 72 6.52 4.43 -24.69
C GLY A 72 8.03 4.49 -24.57
N TYR A 73 8.70 4.15 -25.68
CA TYR A 73 10.16 4.06 -25.72
C TYR A 73 10.84 5.43 -25.50
N ALA A 74 10.27 6.51 -26.02
CA ALA A 74 10.84 7.85 -25.86
C ALA A 74 11.00 8.25 -24.38
N GLU A 75 10.01 7.92 -23.55
CA GLU A 75 10.05 8.15 -22.09
C GLU A 75 11.10 7.26 -21.41
N PHE A 76 11.19 5.99 -21.82
CA PHE A 76 12.19 5.06 -21.32
C PHE A 76 13.61 5.54 -21.63
N ALA A 77 13.88 5.89 -22.89
CA ALA A 77 15.18 6.40 -23.32
C ALA A 77 15.54 7.73 -22.62
N ALA A 78 14.57 8.65 -22.49
CA ALA A 78 14.79 9.92 -21.81
C ALA A 78 15.15 9.73 -20.33
N LEU A 79 14.42 8.87 -19.62
CA LEU A 79 14.70 8.58 -18.22
C LEU A 79 16.05 7.86 -18.06
N ALA A 80 16.36 6.87 -18.91
CA ALA A 80 17.64 6.18 -18.89
C ALA A 80 18.82 7.15 -19.03
N ALA A 81 18.71 8.12 -19.96
CA ALA A 81 19.71 9.15 -20.15
C ALA A 81 19.85 10.08 -18.93
N ALA A 82 18.73 10.53 -18.34
CA ALA A 82 18.73 11.41 -17.17
C ALA A 82 19.26 10.73 -15.90
N LEU A 83 19.05 9.41 -15.77
CA LEU A 83 19.57 8.62 -14.65
C LEU A 83 21.06 8.27 -14.82
N GLY A 84 21.55 8.24 -16.06
CA GLY A 84 22.94 7.96 -16.37
C GLY A 84 23.32 6.48 -16.15
N PRO A 85 24.58 6.11 -16.47
CA PRO A 85 25.01 4.72 -16.61
C PRO A 85 25.07 3.93 -15.31
N ASP A 86 25.01 4.60 -14.15
CA ASP A 86 25.15 3.97 -12.84
C ASP A 86 23.81 3.47 -12.25
N GLN A 87 22.69 3.74 -12.92
CA GLN A 87 21.36 3.34 -12.48
C GLN A 87 20.80 2.25 -13.40
N PRO A 88 20.80 0.97 -12.97
CA PRO A 88 20.09 -0.08 -13.68
C PRO A 88 18.61 0.26 -13.80
N LEU A 89 18.09 0.28 -15.02
CA LEU A 89 16.71 0.64 -15.33
C LEU A 89 16.05 -0.45 -16.18
N TYR A 90 14.92 -0.94 -15.68
CA TYR A 90 14.11 -1.99 -16.28
C TYR A 90 12.78 -1.39 -16.74
N GLY A 91 12.59 -1.31 -18.05
CA GLY A 91 11.40 -0.73 -18.67
C GLY A 91 10.33 -1.75 -19.00
N LEU A 92 9.10 -1.44 -18.60
CA LEU A 92 7.87 -2.14 -18.93
C LEU A 92 6.94 -1.23 -19.76
N ARG A 93 6.16 -1.80 -20.67
CA ARG A 93 5.14 -1.05 -21.42
C ARG A 93 3.78 -1.11 -20.72
N SER A 94 3.21 0.06 -20.42
CA SER A 94 1.92 0.18 -19.70
C SER A 94 0.69 -0.35 -20.45
N GLY A 95 0.74 -0.42 -21.78
CA GLY A 95 -0.42 -0.71 -22.63
C GLY A 95 -1.21 0.52 -23.09
N HIS A 96 -0.80 1.73 -22.73
CA HIS A 96 -1.51 2.96 -23.15
C HIS A 96 -1.59 3.11 -24.67
N LEU A 97 -2.78 3.41 -25.19
CA LEU A 97 -3.10 3.47 -26.63
C LEU A 97 -2.92 2.14 -27.39
N VAL A 98 -2.59 1.06 -26.70
CA VAL A 98 -2.33 -0.26 -27.29
C VAL A 98 -3.38 -1.26 -26.82
N VAL A 99 -3.72 -1.18 -25.54
CA VAL A 99 -4.62 -2.09 -24.84
C VAL A 99 -5.87 -1.34 -24.43
N LYS A 100 -7.03 -1.93 -24.70
CA LYS A 100 -8.33 -1.34 -24.33
C LYS A 100 -8.43 -1.20 -22.80
N PRO A 101 -8.71 0.00 -22.27
CA PRO A 101 -8.87 0.20 -20.83
C PRO A 101 -10.02 -0.63 -20.24
N GLY A 102 -9.82 -1.16 -19.04
CA GLY A 102 -10.83 -1.89 -18.28
C GLY A 102 -10.24 -2.58 -17.06
N ALA A 103 -11.04 -2.77 -16.01
CA ALA A 103 -10.56 -3.36 -14.75
C ALA A 103 -9.97 -4.78 -14.94
N LYS A 104 -10.67 -5.63 -15.71
CA LYS A 104 -10.18 -6.98 -16.06
C LYS A 104 -8.84 -6.88 -16.79
N THR A 105 -8.77 -6.08 -17.85
CA THR A 105 -7.55 -5.89 -18.63
C THR A 105 -6.38 -5.36 -17.80
N HIS A 106 -6.64 -4.39 -16.91
CA HIS A 106 -5.63 -3.82 -16.02
C HIS A 106 -5.03 -4.85 -15.07
N LEU A 107 -5.87 -5.70 -14.47
CA LEU A 107 -5.42 -6.81 -13.63
C LEU A 107 -4.54 -7.79 -14.42
N HIS A 108 -4.96 -8.17 -15.63
CA HIS A 108 -4.23 -9.14 -16.45
C HIS A 108 -2.89 -8.58 -16.95
N MET A 109 -2.85 -7.30 -17.33
CA MET A 109 -1.62 -6.58 -17.62
C MET A 109 -0.67 -6.61 -16.42
N ALA A 110 -1.17 -6.31 -15.21
CA ALA A 110 -0.35 -6.31 -14.00
C ALA A 110 0.20 -7.71 -13.67
N MET A 111 -0.59 -8.77 -13.88
CA MET A 111 -0.13 -10.15 -13.69
C MET A 111 0.98 -10.54 -14.65
N ILE A 112 0.83 -10.21 -15.94
CA ILE A 112 1.89 -10.48 -16.94
C ILE A 112 3.16 -9.74 -16.53
N CYS A 113 3.06 -8.46 -16.17
CA CYS A 113 4.23 -7.69 -15.76
C CYS A 113 4.86 -8.22 -14.47
N ALA A 114 4.06 -8.66 -13.49
CA ALA A 114 4.57 -9.25 -12.25
C ALA A 114 5.30 -10.58 -12.51
N GLU A 115 4.76 -11.45 -13.37
CA GLU A 115 5.42 -12.70 -13.79
C GLU A 115 6.78 -12.43 -14.46
N GLU A 116 6.83 -11.46 -15.38
CA GLU A 116 8.09 -11.04 -16.02
C GLU A 116 9.08 -10.51 -14.98
N LEU A 117 8.61 -9.71 -14.01
CA LEU A 117 9.45 -9.15 -12.95
C LEU A 117 10.06 -10.23 -12.06
N LEU A 118 9.25 -11.21 -11.64
CA LEU A 118 9.72 -12.34 -10.86
C LEU A 118 10.75 -13.18 -11.63
N SER A 119 10.62 -13.28 -12.96
CA SER A 119 11.57 -14.03 -13.80
C SER A 119 12.99 -13.47 -13.82
N LEU A 120 13.19 -12.19 -13.46
CA LEU A 120 14.53 -11.58 -13.43
C LEU A 120 15.38 -12.05 -12.24
N GLY A 121 14.76 -12.58 -11.17
CA GLY A 121 15.48 -12.96 -9.96
C GLY A 121 16.20 -11.79 -9.27
N LEU A 122 15.66 -10.56 -9.38
CA LEU A 122 16.23 -9.39 -8.72
C LEU A 122 16.17 -9.57 -7.19
N SER A 123 17.31 -9.46 -6.54
CA SER A 123 17.42 -9.58 -5.08
C SER A 123 16.97 -8.30 -4.36
N GLY A 124 16.25 -8.47 -3.25
CA GLY A 124 15.85 -7.38 -2.35
C GLY A 124 14.51 -6.73 -2.69
N PRO A 125 14.01 -5.84 -1.82
CA PRO A 125 12.76 -5.14 -2.07
C PRO A 125 12.91 -4.18 -3.25
N LEU A 126 11.96 -4.23 -4.18
CA LEU A 126 12.08 -3.55 -5.48
C LEU A 126 11.73 -2.06 -5.41
N PHE A 127 12.41 -1.25 -6.23
CA PHE A 127 11.96 0.10 -6.58
C PHE A 127 11.11 0.02 -7.84
N LEU A 128 9.83 0.32 -7.71
CA LEU A 128 8.86 0.16 -8.80
C LEU A 128 8.13 1.47 -9.03
N GLY A 129 8.06 1.95 -10.27
CA GLY A 129 7.35 3.16 -10.58
C GLY A 129 6.65 3.14 -11.92
N GLY A 130 5.98 4.25 -12.22
CA GLY A 130 5.36 4.47 -13.52
C GLY A 130 4.84 5.89 -13.64
N ASN A 131 4.58 6.31 -14.87
CA ASN A 131 3.97 7.60 -15.16
C ASN A 131 2.53 7.44 -15.67
N CYS A 132 1.61 8.36 -15.37
CA CYS A 132 0.23 8.34 -15.88
C CYS A 132 -0.47 6.96 -15.70
N GLN A 133 -0.86 6.27 -16.77
CA GLN A 133 -1.43 4.92 -16.71
C GLN A 133 -0.45 3.88 -16.15
N GLY A 134 0.83 4.08 -16.40
CA GLY A 134 1.92 3.23 -15.91
C GLY A 134 2.02 3.29 -14.39
N ALA A 135 1.71 4.43 -13.76
CA ALA A 135 1.67 4.54 -12.30
C ALA A 135 0.58 3.64 -11.69
N LEU A 136 -0.60 3.59 -12.30
CA LEU A 136 -1.69 2.71 -11.85
C LEU A 136 -1.37 1.23 -12.08
N LEU A 137 -0.64 0.93 -13.16
CA LEU A 137 -0.17 -0.42 -13.44
C LEU A 137 0.89 -0.84 -12.42
N ALA A 138 1.89 0.01 -12.19
CA ALA A 138 2.94 -0.17 -11.18
C ALA A 138 2.35 -0.41 -9.79
N GLN A 139 1.32 0.36 -9.40
CA GLN A 139 0.64 0.14 -8.13
C GLN A 139 -0.03 -1.24 -8.04
N LYS A 140 -0.69 -1.70 -9.11
CA LYS A 140 -1.31 -3.03 -9.14
C LYS A 140 -0.24 -4.14 -9.13
N ILE A 141 0.86 -3.97 -9.85
CA ILE A 141 2.01 -4.87 -9.81
C ILE A 141 2.57 -4.93 -8.39
N ALA A 142 2.76 -3.79 -7.73
CA ALA A 142 3.24 -3.73 -6.35
C ALA A 142 2.33 -4.52 -5.41
N GLN A 143 1.00 -4.38 -5.54
CA GLN A 143 0.03 -5.16 -4.76
C GLN A 143 0.17 -6.67 -5.01
N ILE A 144 0.37 -7.10 -6.27
CA ILE A 144 0.56 -8.52 -6.63
C ILE A 144 1.88 -9.06 -6.08
N LEU A 145 2.98 -8.32 -6.24
CA LEU A 145 4.31 -8.73 -5.78
C LEU A 145 4.37 -8.80 -4.26
N THR A 146 3.88 -7.76 -3.59
CA THR A 146 3.68 -7.78 -2.15
C THR A 146 2.86 -9.01 -1.79
N ALA A 147 1.76 -9.28 -2.50
CA ALA A 147 0.95 -10.45 -2.22
C ALA A 147 1.61 -11.83 -2.49
N ALA A 148 2.80 -11.85 -3.08
CA ALA A 148 3.61 -13.05 -3.36
C ALA A 148 4.94 -13.02 -2.59
N ASP A 149 4.96 -12.34 -1.43
CA ASP A 149 6.14 -12.16 -0.57
C ASP A 149 7.38 -11.59 -1.29
N HIS A 150 7.15 -10.83 -2.36
CA HIS A 150 8.16 -10.00 -3.03
C HIS A 150 7.92 -8.53 -2.68
N PRO A 151 8.55 -8.02 -1.61
CA PRO A 151 8.29 -6.68 -1.14
C PRO A 151 8.74 -5.62 -2.15
N VAL A 152 8.02 -4.48 -2.14
CA VAL A 152 8.39 -3.27 -2.89
C VAL A 152 8.89 -2.25 -1.88
N ALA A 153 10.15 -1.82 -2.01
CA ALA A 153 10.77 -0.83 -1.12
C ALA A 153 10.08 0.53 -1.21
N LEU A 154 9.74 0.92 -2.44
CA LEU A 154 9.06 2.16 -2.75
C LEU A 154 8.30 2.04 -4.07
N LEU A 155 7.01 2.39 -4.04
CA LEU A 155 6.20 2.63 -5.22
C LEU A 155 6.32 4.11 -5.62
N ILE A 156 6.73 4.42 -6.86
CA ILE A 156 6.80 5.79 -7.37
C ILE A 156 5.72 6.05 -8.41
N CYS A 157 4.82 6.99 -8.10
CA CYS A 157 3.72 7.38 -8.96
C CYS A 157 3.98 8.78 -9.54
N LEU A 158 4.45 8.83 -10.79
CA LEU A 158 4.64 10.08 -11.51
C LEU A 158 3.32 10.48 -12.19
N ASN A 159 2.67 11.49 -11.65
CA ASN A 159 1.49 12.13 -12.23
C ASN A 159 0.35 11.15 -12.64
N PRO A 160 -0.10 10.26 -11.73
CA PRO A 160 -1.27 9.41 -11.97
C PRO A 160 -2.54 10.24 -12.04
N PHE A 161 -3.57 9.76 -12.73
CA PHE A 161 -4.90 10.41 -12.78
C PHE A 161 -5.86 9.92 -11.67
N LEU A 162 -5.46 8.92 -10.88
CA LEU A 162 -6.23 8.37 -9.77
C LEU A 162 -5.30 8.00 -8.61
N ILE A 163 -5.83 8.11 -7.39
CA ILE A 163 -5.19 7.60 -6.18
C ILE A 163 -6.01 6.41 -5.70
N THR A 164 -5.39 5.24 -5.72
CA THR A 164 -5.98 4.00 -5.20
C THR A 164 -5.31 3.62 -3.88
N PRO A 165 -5.98 2.87 -2.98
CA PRO A 165 -5.38 2.46 -1.73
C PRO A 165 -4.12 1.62 -1.90
N TYR A 166 -3.09 1.88 -1.09
CA TYR A 166 -1.87 1.08 -1.02
C TYR A 166 -1.22 1.24 0.35
N GLY A 167 -1.02 0.11 1.05
CA GLY A 167 -0.46 0.08 2.40
C GLY A 167 1.05 0.18 2.47
N GLY A 168 1.76 -0.01 1.34
CA GLY A 168 3.22 0.12 1.28
C GLY A 168 3.69 1.57 1.11
N ARG A 169 5.01 1.79 1.16
CA ARG A 169 5.59 3.11 0.95
C ARG A 169 5.37 3.59 -0.48
N ALA A 170 4.87 4.81 -0.63
CA ALA A 170 4.66 5.43 -1.92
C ALA A 170 5.23 6.85 -2.01
N ALA A 171 5.73 7.23 -3.18
CA ALA A 171 6.12 8.59 -3.50
C ALA A 171 5.33 9.08 -4.71
N PHE A 172 4.60 10.17 -4.56
CA PHE A 172 3.85 10.82 -5.62
C PHE A 172 4.57 12.08 -6.06
N ILE A 173 4.80 12.21 -7.37
CA ILE A 173 5.37 13.42 -7.97
C ILE A 173 4.34 13.96 -8.96
N LEU A 174 3.74 15.11 -8.68
CA LEU A 174 2.58 15.64 -9.41
C LEU A 174 2.89 16.95 -10.14
N GLY A 175 2.33 17.12 -11.33
CA GLY A 175 2.35 18.38 -12.06
C GLY A 175 1.41 19.40 -11.41
N ARG A 176 1.95 20.56 -10.99
CA ARG A 176 1.16 21.65 -10.40
C ARG A 176 0.16 22.26 -11.38
N HIS A 177 0.50 22.26 -12.67
CA HIS A 177 -0.34 22.83 -13.72
C HIS A 177 -1.14 21.76 -14.47
N ASP A 178 -1.05 20.51 -14.02
CA ASP A 178 -1.82 19.43 -14.62
C ASP A 178 -3.27 19.46 -14.15
N THR A 179 -4.19 19.63 -15.11
CA THR A 179 -5.63 19.62 -14.88
C THR A 179 -6.16 18.23 -14.50
N THR A 180 -5.42 17.17 -14.80
CA THR A 180 -5.72 15.78 -14.42
C THR A 180 -5.16 15.38 -13.06
N ASN A 181 -4.47 16.30 -12.36
CA ASN A 181 -3.94 16.05 -11.03
C ASN A 181 -5.07 15.62 -10.08
N PRO A 182 -5.00 14.41 -9.50
CA PRO A 182 -6.09 13.83 -8.72
C PRO A 182 -6.36 14.60 -7.44
N LEU A 183 -5.40 15.40 -6.95
CA LEU A 183 -5.57 16.23 -5.75
C LEU A 183 -6.45 17.45 -6.02
N HIS A 184 -6.52 17.96 -7.26
CA HIS A 184 -7.41 19.09 -7.60
C HIS A 184 -8.90 18.74 -7.48
N ARG A 185 -9.24 17.44 -7.39
CA ARG A 185 -10.62 16.99 -7.22
C ARG A 185 -11.14 17.15 -5.79
N PHE A 186 -10.27 17.42 -4.83
CA PHE A 186 -10.59 17.43 -3.41
C PHE A 186 -10.10 18.71 -2.75
N HIS A 187 -10.90 19.27 -1.84
CA HIS A 187 -10.49 20.42 -1.03
C HIS A 187 -9.46 20.03 0.03
N ASP A 188 -9.56 18.81 0.58
CA ASP A 188 -8.63 18.23 1.54
C ASP A 188 -7.90 17.03 0.92
N ALA A 189 -6.90 17.34 0.10
CA ALA A 189 -6.01 16.36 -0.52
C ALA A 189 -5.24 15.55 0.52
N GLU A 190 -4.90 16.14 1.67
CA GLU A 190 -4.13 15.47 2.71
C GLU A 190 -4.94 14.39 3.42
N ALA A 191 -6.24 14.62 3.67
CA ALA A 191 -7.12 13.59 4.23
C ALA A 191 -7.21 12.36 3.31
N LEU A 192 -7.36 12.56 2.00
CA LEU A 192 -7.37 11.46 1.02
C LEU A 192 -6.06 10.67 1.07
N LEU A 193 -4.92 11.36 1.14
CA LEU A 193 -3.62 10.73 1.21
C LEU A 193 -3.45 9.96 2.53
N ARG A 194 -3.84 10.52 3.67
CA ARG A 194 -3.80 9.84 4.97
C ARG A 194 -4.64 8.56 4.97
N GLU A 195 -5.85 8.61 4.41
CA GLU A 195 -6.78 7.47 4.39
C GLU A 195 -6.30 6.37 3.43
N ARG A 196 -5.84 6.73 2.22
CA ARG A 196 -5.54 5.74 1.16
C ARG A 196 -4.10 5.30 1.11
N LEU A 197 -3.18 6.11 1.62
CA LEU A 197 -1.74 5.96 1.45
C LEU A 197 -1.01 6.38 2.73
N PRO A 198 -1.12 5.59 3.82
CA PRO A 198 -0.62 5.97 5.14
C PRO A 198 0.89 6.24 5.17
N LEU A 199 1.66 5.64 4.24
CA LEU A 199 3.10 5.78 4.12
C LEU A 199 3.51 6.51 2.83
N CYS A 200 2.82 7.61 2.50
CA CYS A 200 3.10 8.37 1.29
C CYS A 200 3.96 9.62 1.52
N SER A 201 4.71 9.96 0.48
CA SER A 201 5.34 11.27 0.32
C SER A 201 4.84 11.93 -0.96
N LEU A 202 4.74 13.26 -0.93
CA LEU A 202 4.22 14.05 -2.05
C LEU A 202 5.21 15.15 -2.43
N ASP A 203 5.51 15.24 -3.73
CA ASP A 203 6.23 16.35 -4.35
C ASP A 203 5.36 16.97 -5.45
N THR A 204 5.43 18.29 -5.62
CA THR A 204 4.81 18.98 -6.76
C THR A 204 5.88 19.68 -7.60
N ILE A 205 5.75 19.57 -8.93
CA ILE A 205 6.67 20.18 -9.90
C ILE A 205 5.91 21.14 -10.81
N PRO A 206 6.53 22.23 -11.31
CA PRO A 206 5.88 23.20 -12.18
C PRO A 206 5.74 22.67 -13.62
N SER A 207 4.97 21.59 -13.79
CA SER A 207 4.77 20.91 -15.08
C SER A 207 3.29 20.71 -15.39
N GLU A 208 3.00 20.67 -16.69
CA GLU A 208 1.78 20.12 -17.29
C GLU A 208 1.94 18.61 -17.53
N HIS A 209 0.85 17.91 -17.86
CA HIS A 209 0.82 16.44 -17.94
C HIS A 209 1.81 15.85 -18.95
N GLY A 210 1.91 16.43 -20.15
CA GLY A 210 2.70 15.88 -21.26
C GLY A 210 4.19 16.26 -21.27
N SER A 211 4.63 17.10 -20.34
CA SER A 211 5.97 17.72 -20.36
C SER A 211 6.96 17.08 -19.40
N LEU A 212 6.63 15.92 -18.83
CA LEU A 212 7.40 15.29 -17.76
C LEU A 212 8.75 14.74 -18.25
N PHE A 213 8.85 14.24 -19.48
CA PHE A 213 10.05 13.54 -19.98
C PHE A 213 10.96 14.42 -20.85
N SER A 214 10.98 15.74 -20.63
CA SER A 214 11.85 16.64 -21.40
C SER A 214 12.45 17.79 -20.58
N GLY A 215 13.65 18.21 -21.01
CA GLY A 215 14.34 19.39 -20.49
C GLY A 215 14.47 19.43 -18.96
N LYS A 216 14.36 20.65 -18.41
CA LYS A 216 14.55 20.90 -16.97
C LYS A 216 13.52 20.20 -16.08
N ILE A 217 12.33 19.88 -16.61
CA ILE A 217 11.32 19.14 -15.84
C ILE A 217 11.80 17.71 -15.61
N LEU A 218 12.32 17.06 -16.64
CA LEU A 218 12.94 15.74 -16.50
C LEU A 218 14.05 15.75 -15.47
N ASP A 219 15.00 16.69 -15.58
CA ASP A 219 16.11 16.80 -14.63
C ASP A 219 15.61 16.97 -13.18
N LEU A 220 14.59 17.83 -12.98
CA LEU A 220 14.02 18.11 -11.67
C LEU A 220 13.39 16.87 -11.04
N TRP A 221 12.47 16.18 -11.73
CA TRP A 221 11.81 15.03 -11.11
C TRP A 221 12.73 13.81 -11.05
N SER A 222 13.73 13.68 -11.93
CA SER A 222 14.78 12.67 -11.81
C SER A 222 15.58 12.84 -10.53
N ALA A 223 15.90 14.09 -10.15
CA ALA A 223 16.57 14.39 -8.89
C ALA A 223 15.68 14.08 -7.68
N ILE A 224 14.38 14.38 -7.76
CA ILE A 224 13.40 14.01 -6.73
C ILE A 224 13.32 12.49 -6.59
N LEU A 225 13.22 11.76 -7.70
CA LEU A 225 13.19 10.30 -7.74
C LEU A 225 14.40 9.70 -7.01
N ARG A 226 15.62 10.15 -7.36
CA ARG A 226 16.86 9.68 -6.70
C ARG A 226 16.81 9.92 -5.20
N ARG A 227 16.44 11.13 -4.77
CA ARG A 227 16.33 11.47 -3.34
C ARG A 227 15.32 10.57 -2.62
N ARG A 228 14.19 10.24 -3.25
CA ARG A 228 13.16 9.37 -2.66
C ARG A 228 13.63 7.92 -2.55
N ILE A 229 14.34 7.41 -3.56
CA ILE A 229 14.97 6.09 -3.53
C ILE A 229 16.03 6.03 -2.41
N GLU A 230 16.94 6.99 -2.38
CA GLU A 230 18.04 7.05 -1.40
C GLU A 230 17.52 7.16 0.04
N ALA A 231 16.40 7.86 0.27
CA ALA A 231 15.79 8.00 1.59
C ALA A 231 15.28 6.69 2.20
N VAL A 232 14.99 5.67 1.38
CA VAL A 232 14.51 4.35 1.85
C VAL A 232 15.46 3.20 1.50
N ALA A 233 16.52 3.45 0.74
CA ALA A 233 17.49 2.44 0.36
C ALA A 233 18.14 1.84 1.62
N GLY A 234 18.16 0.50 1.72
CA GLY A 234 18.69 -0.21 2.89
C GLY A 234 17.76 -0.21 4.12
N THR A 235 16.61 0.44 4.05
CA THR A 235 15.57 0.31 5.09
C THR A 235 14.67 -0.89 4.76
N SER A 236 14.19 -1.60 5.77
CA SER A 236 13.14 -2.60 5.55
C SER A 236 11.91 -1.89 4.98
N PRO A 237 11.23 -2.46 3.97
CA PRO A 237 9.90 -2.03 3.57
C PRO A 237 9.07 -2.02 4.86
N GLY A 238 8.61 -0.84 5.31
CA GLY A 238 7.76 -0.78 6.50
C GLY A 238 6.61 -1.78 6.32
N ALA A 239 6.32 -2.55 7.39
CA ALA A 239 5.33 -3.64 7.49
C ALA A 239 4.83 -4.17 6.14
N GLY A 240 5.21 -5.39 5.75
CA GLY A 240 4.84 -5.99 4.46
C GLY A 240 3.33 -6.10 4.21
N PRO A 241 2.86 -6.99 3.33
CA PRO A 241 1.43 -7.13 3.06
C PRO A 241 0.68 -7.18 4.39
N LEU A 242 -0.32 -6.32 4.60
CA LEU A 242 -1.03 -6.27 5.86
C LEU A 242 -1.55 -7.63 6.29
N TRP A 243 -1.98 -8.44 5.33
CA TRP A 243 -2.46 -9.80 5.50
C TRP A 243 -1.38 -10.82 5.88
N SER A 244 -0.10 -10.49 5.72
CA SER A 244 1.05 -11.30 6.18
C SER A 244 1.47 -10.97 7.60
N LEU A 245 0.92 -9.91 8.21
CA LEU A 245 1.19 -9.57 9.59
C LEU A 245 0.54 -10.59 10.51
N CYS A 246 1.35 -11.23 11.33
CA CYS A 246 0.92 -12.17 12.35
C CYS A 246 1.59 -11.79 13.66
N ALA A 247 0.78 -11.56 14.69
CA ALA A 247 1.23 -11.21 16.03
C ALA A 247 0.71 -12.22 17.03
N GLU A 248 1.58 -12.72 17.91
CA GLU A 248 1.16 -13.41 19.12
C GLU A 248 1.03 -12.38 20.25
N LEU A 249 -0.19 -12.26 20.80
CA LEU A 249 -0.50 -11.31 21.88
C LEU A 249 -0.82 -12.05 23.17
N ALA A 250 -0.22 -11.60 24.27
CA ALA A 250 -0.49 -12.08 25.61
C ALA A 250 -0.78 -10.91 26.56
N ALA A 251 -1.83 -11.07 27.36
CA ALA A 251 -2.22 -10.15 28.43
C ALA A 251 -2.87 -10.97 29.57
N PRO A 252 -3.05 -10.42 30.78
CA PRO A 252 -3.73 -11.11 31.87
C PRO A 252 -5.13 -11.58 31.48
N ALA A 253 -5.46 -12.84 31.75
CA ALA A 253 -6.78 -13.38 31.38
C ALA A 253 -7.94 -12.70 32.12
N GLN A 254 -7.68 -12.19 33.33
CA GLN A 254 -8.65 -11.52 34.19
C GLN A 254 -8.04 -10.31 34.88
N LEU A 255 -8.81 -9.23 35.01
CA LEU A 255 -8.44 -8.02 35.74
C LEU A 255 -9.64 -7.49 36.53
N VAL A 256 -9.35 -6.74 37.59
CA VAL A 256 -10.35 -6.02 38.37
C VAL A 256 -10.00 -4.54 38.32
N MET A 257 -10.96 -3.69 37.94
CA MET A 257 -10.73 -2.25 37.76
C MET A 257 -11.82 -1.43 38.45
N PRO A 258 -11.50 -0.28 39.05
CA PRO A 258 -12.52 0.65 39.52
C PRO A 258 -13.18 1.36 38.33
N ALA A 259 -14.49 1.60 38.41
CA ALA A 259 -15.23 2.34 37.39
C ALA A 259 -14.56 3.70 37.06
N ARG A 260 -14.43 4.01 35.76
CA ARG A 260 -13.70 5.18 35.21
C ARG A 260 -12.21 5.26 35.56
N GLY A 261 -11.67 4.26 36.26
CA GLY A 261 -10.27 4.19 36.67
C GLY A 261 -9.33 4.09 35.48
N LEU A 262 -8.22 4.82 35.55
CA LEU A 262 -7.13 4.69 34.59
C LEU A 262 -6.21 3.55 35.08
N CYS A 263 -6.15 2.46 34.33
CA CYS A 263 -5.51 1.22 34.74
C CYS A 263 -4.41 0.82 33.76
N GLU A 264 -3.35 0.24 34.30
CA GLU A 264 -2.21 -0.29 33.55
C GLU A 264 -2.44 -1.78 33.25
N VAL A 265 -2.38 -2.13 31.96
CA VAL A 265 -2.53 -3.52 31.50
C VAL A 265 -1.21 -3.97 30.87
N PRO A 266 -0.47 -4.92 31.46
CA PRO A 266 0.73 -5.43 30.85
C PRO A 266 0.37 -6.24 29.60
N VAL A 267 1.08 -5.98 28.50
CA VAL A 267 0.88 -6.67 27.23
C VAL A 267 2.23 -7.08 26.68
N THR A 268 2.32 -8.34 26.27
CA THR A 268 3.43 -8.88 25.50
C THR A 268 2.95 -9.13 24.08
N LEU A 269 3.63 -8.53 23.11
CA LEU A 269 3.43 -8.78 21.70
C LEU A 269 4.68 -9.46 21.13
N ARG A 270 4.50 -10.49 20.31
CA ARG A 270 5.59 -11.13 19.57
C ARG A 270 5.32 -11.05 18.08
N ASN A 271 6.34 -10.64 17.34
CA ASN A 271 6.32 -10.66 15.88
C ASN A 271 6.48 -12.11 15.41
N SER A 272 5.40 -12.71 14.89
CA SER A 272 5.39 -14.09 14.39
C SER A 272 5.60 -14.17 12.88
N THR A 273 6.04 -13.08 12.23
CA THR A 273 6.40 -13.06 10.82
C THR A 273 7.92 -13.23 10.62
N ASP A 274 8.32 -13.44 9.38
CA ASP A 274 9.73 -13.46 8.94
C ASP A 274 10.26 -12.05 8.58
N GLN A 275 9.48 -11.00 8.82
CA GLN A 275 9.81 -9.62 8.46
C GLN A 275 10.11 -8.75 9.69
N LEU A 276 11.08 -7.84 9.56
CA LEU A 276 11.33 -6.79 10.55
C LEU A 276 10.17 -5.78 10.54
N TRP A 277 9.56 -5.52 11.70
CA TRP A 277 8.62 -4.42 11.85
C TRP A 277 9.38 -3.15 12.23
N ALA A 278 9.35 -2.12 11.38
CA ALA A 278 9.94 -0.83 11.69
C ALA A 278 9.18 -0.12 12.83
N PRO A 279 9.79 0.89 13.51
CA PRO A 279 9.11 1.69 14.53
C PRO A 279 7.78 2.26 14.03
N SER A 280 6.83 2.53 14.93
CA SER A 280 5.45 2.91 14.55
C SER A 280 5.37 4.12 13.61
N ARG A 281 6.29 5.07 13.73
CA ARG A 281 6.35 6.24 12.83
C ARG A 281 6.61 5.88 11.37
N GLU A 282 7.23 4.73 11.12
CA GLU A 282 7.60 4.26 9.79
C GLU A 282 6.70 3.12 9.29
N SER A 283 6.25 2.24 10.18
CA SER A 283 5.40 1.10 9.82
C SER A 283 3.90 1.39 9.92
N GLY A 284 3.52 2.41 10.71
CA GLY A 284 2.13 2.68 11.07
C GLY A 284 1.55 1.66 12.07
N LEU A 285 2.31 0.65 12.49
CA LEU A 285 1.83 -0.38 13.42
C LEU A 285 1.76 0.17 14.84
N THR A 286 0.66 -0.04 15.55
CA THR A 286 0.47 0.42 16.94
C THR A 286 -0.38 -0.59 17.70
N LEU A 287 -0.04 -0.88 18.95
CA LEU A 287 -0.88 -1.68 19.83
C LEU A 287 -2.06 -0.83 20.34
N GLY A 288 -3.27 -1.36 20.34
CA GLY A 288 -4.44 -0.69 20.88
C GLY A 288 -5.45 -1.65 21.48
N ASN A 289 -6.60 -1.13 21.90
CA ASN A 289 -7.65 -1.94 22.49
C ASN A 289 -9.07 -1.41 22.21
N HIS A 290 -10.03 -2.32 22.36
CA HIS A 290 -11.46 -2.08 22.34
C HIS A 290 -12.09 -2.54 23.66
N TRP A 291 -13.11 -1.82 24.12
CA TRP A 291 -14.01 -2.31 25.15
C TRP A 291 -15.24 -2.94 24.52
N ARG A 292 -15.58 -4.15 24.98
CA ARG A 292 -16.78 -4.88 24.58
C ARG A 292 -17.60 -5.28 25.80
N ALA A 293 -18.90 -5.43 25.59
CA ALA A 293 -19.80 -6.03 26.55
C ALA A 293 -19.58 -7.56 26.61
N PRO A 294 -20.12 -8.27 27.62
CA PRO A 294 -19.97 -9.73 27.75
C PRO A 294 -20.48 -10.53 26.55
N ASP A 295 -21.42 -9.98 25.78
CA ASP A 295 -21.96 -10.59 24.55
C ASP A 295 -21.08 -10.33 23.32
N GLY A 296 -19.95 -9.63 23.47
CA GLY A 296 -19.01 -9.27 22.41
C GLY A 296 -19.38 -7.99 21.66
N SER A 297 -20.53 -7.36 21.96
CA SER A 297 -20.90 -6.09 21.35
C SER A 297 -19.90 -5.00 21.73
N LEU A 298 -19.52 -4.18 20.75
CA LEU A 298 -18.54 -3.14 20.96
C LEU A 298 -19.14 -1.98 21.75
N LEU A 299 -18.46 -1.57 22.82
CA LEU A 299 -18.81 -0.41 23.64
C LEU A 299 -17.93 0.80 23.30
N GLN A 300 -16.64 0.60 23.07
CA GLN A 300 -15.70 1.68 22.74
C GLN A 300 -14.55 1.17 21.86
N TRP A 301 -14.30 1.89 20.77
CA TRP A 301 -13.31 1.54 19.74
C TRP A 301 -11.85 1.84 20.09
N LEU A 302 -11.56 2.78 20.98
CA LEU A 302 -10.18 3.11 21.31
C LEU A 302 -10.13 3.98 22.57
N ASP A 303 -9.31 3.60 23.53
CA ASP A 303 -8.95 4.47 24.66
C ASP A 303 -7.48 4.34 25.07
N GLY A 304 -6.82 3.20 24.83
CA GLY A 304 -5.38 2.99 24.97
C GLY A 304 -4.66 2.80 23.63
N GLN A 305 -3.46 3.37 23.52
CA GLN A 305 -2.52 3.10 22.41
C GLN A 305 -1.08 3.05 22.89
N GLN A 306 -0.30 2.12 22.35
CA GLN A 306 1.14 2.04 22.55
C GLN A 306 1.90 1.88 21.23
N PRO A 307 2.71 2.88 20.81
CA PRO A 307 3.58 2.76 19.65
C PRO A 307 4.88 2.00 19.97
N PHE A 308 5.43 1.33 18.96
CA PHE A 308 6.78 0.80 18.94
C PHE A 308 7.80 1.92 18.74
N THR A 309 8.66 2.14 19.73
CA THR A 309 9.75 3.11 19.64
C THR A 309 11.00 2.53 18.98
N GLN A 310 11.10 1.20 18.90
CA GLN A 310 12.24 0.48 18.30
C GLN A 310 11.74 -0.56 17.29
N PRO A 311 12.58 -0.95 16.30
CA PRO A 311 12.24 -2.02 15.39
C PRO A 311 12.02 -3.35 16.12
N LEU A 312 11.03 -4.14 15.68
CA LEU A 312 10.73 -5.46 16.24
C LEU A 312 11.10 -6.57 15.24
N PRO A 313 12.22 -7.29 15.43
CA PRO A 313 12.70 -8.30 14.47
C PRO A 313 11.79 -9.53 14.41
N PRO A 314 11.95 -10.38 13.38
CA PRO A 314 11.29 -11.69 13.31
C PRO A 314 11.48 -12.50 14.59
N GLY A 315 10.40 -13.00 15.16
CA GLY A 315 10.39 -13.72 16.44
C GLY A 315 10.63 -12.86 17.68
N GLY A 316 10.90 -11.56 17.51
CA GLY A 316 11.17 -10.61 18.59
C GLY A 316 9.92 -10.27 19.40
N THR A 317 10.15 -9.85 20.65
CA THR A 317 9.09 -9.56 21.62
C THR A 317 9.12 -8.10 22.06
N PHE A 318 7.95 -7.48 22.12
CA PHE A 318 7.69 -6.15 22.62
C PHE A 318 6.85 -6.25 23.90
N GLU A 319 7.44 -5.90 25.03
CA GLU A 319 6.76 -5.84 26.32
C GLU A 319 6.41 -4.39 26.63
N THR A 320 5.14 -4.12 26.93
CA THR A 320 4.66 -2.77 27.21
C THR A 320 3.51 -2.80 28.21
N THR A 321 3.11 -1.60 28.64
CA THR A 321 1.92 -1.39 29.48
C THR A 321 0.95 -0.52 28.72
N LEU A 322 -0.24 -1.05 28.44
CA LEU A 322 -1.34 -0.33 27.83
C LEU A 322 -2.15 0.38 28.91
N LEU A 323 -2.27 1.70 28.79
CA LEU A 323 -3.04 2.51 29.72
C LEU A 323 -4.48 2.62 29.22
N VAL A 324 -5.43 2.05 29.97
CA VAL A 324 -6.85 1.98 29.57
C VAL A 324 -7.74 2.62 30.62
N ARG A 325 -8.92 3.11 30.23
CA ARG A 325 -9.92 3.66 31.14
C ARG A 325 -11.08 2.69 31.26
N ALA A 326 -11.27 2.14 32.47
CA ALA A 326 -12.36 1.23 32.73
C ALA A 326 -13.74 1.89 32.44
N PRO A 327 -14.73 1.12 31.95
CA PRO A 327 -16.10 1.59 31.77
C PRO A 327 -16.70 2.25 33.02
N GLU A 328 -17.71 3.10 32.81
CA GLU A 328 -18.35 3.85 33.91
C GLU A 328 -19.23 2.99 34.80
N ARG A 329 -19.89 1.97 34.24
CA ARG A 329 -20.81 1.12 35.00
C ARG A 329 -20.05 -0.08 35.55
N GLU A 330 -20.40 -0.48 36.77
CA GLU A 330 -19.94 -1.73 37.34
C GLU A 330 -20.48 -2.93 36.54
N GLY A 331 -19.73 -4.02 36.54
CA GLY A 331 -20.12 -5.26 35.84
C GLY A 331 -18.96 -5.92 35.12
N GLU A 332 -19.29 -6.91 34.29
CA GLU A 332 -18.32 -7.67 33.51
C GLU A 332 -18.14 -7.05 32.13
N TYR A 333 -16.89 -7.00 31.67
CA TYR A 333 -16.50 -6.44 30.39
C TYR A 333 -15.41 -7.29 29.75
N LEU A 334 -15.23 -7.13 28.44
CA LEU A 334 -14.12 -7.70 27.70
C LEU A 334 -13.25 -6.55 27.20
N LEU A 335 -11.97 -6.60 27.55
CA LEU A 335 -10.94 -5.73 26.99
C LEU A 335 -10.24 -6.53 25.88
N GLU A 336 -10.55 -6.22 24.64
CA GLU A 336 -9.92 -6.81 23.45
C GLU A 336 -8.70 -5.97 23.08
N ILE A 337 -7.53 -6.57 23.04
CA ILE A 337 -6.26 -5.91 22.71
C ILE A 337 -5.78 -6.49 21.38
N ASP A 338 -5.45 -5.61 20.45
CA ASP A 338 -5.09 -5.98 19.08
C ASP A 338 -4.03 -5.01 18.50
N LEU A 339 -3.40 -5.43 17.42
CA LEU A 339 -2.51 -4.61 16.63
C LEU A 339 -3.30 -3.93 15.51
N GLN A 340 -3.10 -2.63 15.34
CA GLN A 340 -3.66 -1.87 14.21
C GLN A 340 -2.55 -1.35 13.30
N GLN A 341 -2.89 -1.15 12.04
CA GLN A 341 -2.11 -0.31 11.14
C GLN A 341 -2.83 1.03 10.95
N ALA A 342 -2.24 2.10 11.48
CA ALA A 342 -2.60 3.52 11.37
C ALA A 342 -3.92 3.86 10.62
N GLY A 343 -5.07 3.58 11.25
CA GLY A 343 -6.39 3.94 10.73
C GLY A 343 -6.86 3.18 9.48
N VAL A 344 -6.16 2.12 9.08
CA VAL A 344 -6.48 1.28 7.93
C VAL A 344 -7.31 0.07 8.37
N LEU A 345 -6.80 -0.70 9.34
CA LEU A 345 -7.44 -1.94 9.82
C LEU A 345 -6.82 -2.40 11.15
N TRP A 346 -7.54 -3.32 11.80
CA TRP A 346 -7.05 -4.16 12.88
C TRP A 346 -6.63 -5.53 12.35
N LEU A 347 -5.58 -6.13 12.92
CA LEU A 347 -5.06 -7.44 12.49
C LEU A 347 -6.11 -8.55 12.63
N SER A 348 -7.04 -8.43 13.59
CA SER A 348 -8.18 -9.33 13.71
C SER A 348 -9.13 -9.35 12.52
N GLU A 349 -9.23 -8.26 11.77
CA GLU A 349 -10.00 -8.21 10.52
C GLU A 349 -9.36 -9.04 9.40
N LEU A 350 -8.09 -9.40 9.55
CA LEU A 350 -7.33 -10.25 8.65
C LEU A 350 -7.24 -11.70 9.15
N GLY A 351 -7.88 -12.02 10.28
CA GLY A 351 -7.94 -13.36 10.86
C GLY A 351 -6.88 -13.66 11.92
N SER A 352 -6.04 -12.68 12.31
CA SER A 352 -5.15 -12.83 13.48
C SER A 352 -5.97 -12.80 14.77
N ALA A 353 -5.64 -13.64 15.75
CA ALA A 353 -6.38 -13.64 17.00
C ALA A 353 -5.98 -12.42 17.87
N PRO A 354 -6.91 -11.55 18.28
CA PRO A 354 -6.63 -10.58 19.33
C PRO A 354 -6.52 -11.30 20.67
N THR A 355 -6.00 -10.61 21.69
CA THR A 355 -6.02 -11.12 23.08
C THR A 355 -7.15 -10.48 23.86
N ILE A 356 -7.85 -11.25 24.70
CA ILE A 356 -9.03 -10.78 25.44
C ILE A 356 -8.78 -10.94 26.94
N CYS A 357 -8.88 -9.82 27.67
CA CYS A 357 -8.91 -9.82 29.13
C CYS A 357 -10.37 -9.69 29.59
N ARG A 358 -10.81 -10.56 30.51
CA ARG A 358 -12.09 -10.35 31.21
C ARG A 358 -11.87 -9.35 32.33
N VAL A 359 -12.68 -8.30 32.37
CA VAL A 359 -12.53 -7.23 33.36
C VAL A 359 -13.79 -7.12 34.20
N THR A 360 -13.63 -7.34 35.50
CA THR A 360 -14.66 -7.02 36.49
C THR A 360 -14.48 -5.55 36.91
N VAL A 361 -15.44 -4.71 36.54
CA VAL A 361 -15.47 -3.30 36.96
C VAL A 361 -16.24 -3.19 38.26
N LEU A 362 -15.56 -2.70 39.30
CA LEU A 362 -16.13 -2.42 40.61
C LEU A 362 -16.72 -1.00 40.65
N PRO A 363 -17.72 -0.75 41.52
CA PRO A 363 -18.23 0.60 41.73
C PRO A 363 -17.10 1.55 42.15
N PRO A 364 -17.22 2.86 41.87
CA PRO A 364 -16.23 3.83 42.30
C PRO A 364 -16.06 3.70 43.82
N VAL A 365 -14.81 3.60 44.28
CA VAL A 365 -14.50 3.51 45.70
C VAL A 365 -15.10 4.74 46.38
N GLY A 366 -16.16 4.54 47.17
CA GLY A 366 -16.94 5.61 47.75
C GLY A 366 -16.06 6.55 48.56
N GLY A 367 -15.95 7.80 48.10
CA GLY A 367 -15.60 8.89 49.00
C GLY A 367 -16.74 9.02 50.00
N ALA A 368 -16.44 8.80 51.27
CA ALA A 368 -17.31 9.22 52.35
C ALA A 368 -17.53 10.74 52.24
N ALA A 369 -18.77 11.16 52.07
CA ALA A 369 -19.27 12.49 52.39
C ALA A 369 -20.76 12.31 52.72
N GLY A 370 -21.25 12.54 53.94
CA GLY A 370 -20.80 13.52 54.92
C GLY A 370 -21.64 14.76 54.75
#